data_AF-A0A1Q3RQP6-F1
#
_entry.id   AF-A0A1Q3RQP6-F1
#
_cell.length_a   1.000
_cell.length_b   1.000
_cell.length_c   1.000
_cell.angle_alpha   90.00
_cell.angle_beta   90.00
_cell.angle_gamma   90.00
#
_symmetry.space_group_name_H-M   'P 1'
#
loop_
_entity.id
_entity.type
_entity.pdbx_description
1 polymer ?
#
loop_
_entity_poly.entity_id
_entity_poly.type
_entity_poly.pdbx_seq_one_letter_code
_entity_poly.pdbx_strand_id
1 'polypeptide(L)'
;MRRVVVILLIAIALFLFYSIATHTDKPNNIETYHFDFDEIDKDFWLVSEWESYKRAYDLVKTDNGILELSQDVTGIMPYMLSKPLELQSKDVLTIKRRIKISHGSDTFSGGLALYQTLDLELMPEPTDGAWFTAFGDGVALIEYSYDLTHESNRPGKDVFRFLAADWEYNDNYQLITPVYDEWVDETLIFDMRSNQMIYKLGDKEYKLYSYKLDKSAIRILMHPYGTGTGNKIEIDSMDVTIEDKSTR
;
A
#
# COMPACT_ATOMS: atom_id res chain seq x y z
N MET A 1 3.62 64.07 -6.75
CA MET A 1 3.58 62.68 -7.30
C MET A 1 4.70 61.78 -6.79
N ARG A 2 6.00 62.11 -6.95
CA ARG A 2 7.12 61.22 -6.54
C ARG A 2 7.09 60.73 -5.07
N ARG A 3 6.72 61.58 -4.11
CA ARG A 3 6.70 61.19 -2.68
C ARG A 3 5.61 60.17 -2.33
N VAL A 4 4.46 60.21 -3.01
CA VAL A 4 3.33 59.30 -2.77
C VAL A 4 3.67 57.89 -3.26
N VAL A 5 4.36 57.78 -4.41
CA VAL A 5 4.79 56.50 -4.99
C VAL A 5 5.81 55.80 -4.08
N VAL A 6 6.75 56.56 -3.50
CA VAL A 6 7.77 55.99 -2.59
C VAL A 6 7.13 55.45 -1.30
N ILE A 7 6.16 56.17 -0.73
CA ILE A 7 5.44 55.70 0.47
C ILE A 7 4.65 54.43 0.16
N LEU A 8 4.01 54.36 -1.01
CA LEU A 8 3.24 53.18 -1.43
C LEU A 8 4.14 51.95 -1.62
N LEU A 9 5.31 52.12 -2.24
CA LEU A 9 6.29 51.04 -2.42
C LEU A 9 6.85 50.53 -1.09
N ILE A 10 7.11 51.42 -0.14
CA ILE A 10 7.56 51.03 1.21
C ILE A 10 6.45 50.26 1.94
N ALA A 11 5.19 50.70 1.83
CA ALA A 11 4.06 49.99 2.44
C ALA A 11 3.87 48.58 1.84
N ILE A 12 3.99 48.43 0.51
CA ILE A 12 3.93 47.12 -0.17
C ILE A 12 5.09 46.23 0.27
N ALA A 13 6.32 46.77 0.32
CA ALA A 13 7.49 46.01 0.76
C ALA A 13 7.34 45.54 2.22
N LEU A 14 6.90 46.43 3.12
CA LEU A 14 6.65 46.09 4.52
C LEU A 14 5.55 45.05 4.68
N PHE A 15 4.48 45.13 3.87
CA PHE A 15 3.42 44.13 3.85
C PHE A 15 3.93 42.76 3.37
N LEU A 16 4.77 42.73 2.34
CA LEU A 16 5.39 41.49 1.86
C LEU A 16 6.35 40.89 2.91
N PHE A 17 7.20 41.71 3.53
CA PHE A 17 8.07 41.26 4.61
C PHE A 17 7.28 40.75 5.82
N TYR A 18 6.21 41.43 6.20
CA TYR A 18 5.31 40.98 7.26
C TYR A 18 4.65 39.65 6.88
N SER A 19 4.09 39.53 5.67
CA SER A 19 3.44 38.31 5.20
C SER A 19 4.38 37.10 5.16
N ILE A 20 5.66 37.30 4.81
CA ILE A 20 6.69 36.26 4.83
C ILE A 20 7.07 35.93 6.28
N ALA A 21 7.30 36.95 7.12
CA ALA A 21 7.70 36.77 8.51
C ALA A 21 6.59 36.17 9.40
N THR A 22 5.31 36.34 9.00
CA THR A 22 4.16 35.79 9.70
C THR A 22 3.51 34.62 8.96
N HIS A 23 4.14 34.08 7.91
CA HIS A 23 3.76 32.78 7.38
C HIS A 23 4.20 31.72 8.40
N THR A 24 3.36 31.52 9.41
CA THR A 24 3.40 30.29 10.20
C THR A 24 3.04 29.17 9.25
N ASP A 25 4.00 28.30 8.94
CA ASP A 25 3.75 27.04 8.24
C ASP A 25 2.55 26.39 8.93
N LYS A 26 1.44 26.23 8.19
CA LYS A 26 0.36 25.39 8.68
C LYS A 26 0.97 24.01 8.94
N PRO A 27 0.73 23.39 10.11
CA PRO A 27 1.18 22.03 10.32
C PRO A 27 0.64 21.17 9.18
N ASN A 28 1.51 20.34 8.59
CA ASN A 28 1.12 19.39 7.56
C ASN A 28 -0.04 18.55 8.11
N ASN A 29 -1.07 18.36 7.30
CA ASN A 29 -2.12 17.43 7.66
C ASN A 29 -1.53 16.01 7.59
N ILE A 30 -1.54 15.31 8.71
CA ILE A 30 -1.07 13.93 8.83
C ILE A 30 -2.24 13.11 9.35
N GLU A 31 -2.68 12.16 8.55
CA GLU A 31 -3.67 11.16 8.93
C GLU A 31 -2.96 9.83 9.15
N THR A 32 -3.19 9.18 10.29
CA THR A 32 -2.55 7.90 10.65
C THR A 32 -3.59 6.92 11.15
N TYR A 33 -3.54 5.70 10.61
CA TYR A 33 -4.31 4.54 11.01
C TYR A 33 -3.35 3.52 11.61
N HIS A 34 -3.60 3.11 12.85
CA HIS A 34 -2.79 2.12 13.57
C HIS A 34 -3.60 0.85 13.79
N PHE A 35 -2.98 -0.30 13.52
CA PHE A 35 -3.58 -1.61 13.71
C PHE A 35 -2.63 -2.50 14.52
N ASP A 36 -3.06 -2.87 15.72
CA ASP A 36 -2.45 -3.84 16.64
C ASP A 36 -3.15 -5.20 16.61
N PHE A 37 -4.18 -5.36 15.76
CA PHE A 37 -4.91 -6.59 15.47
C PHE A 37 -5.41 -7.38 16.70
N ASP A 38 -5.72 -6.71 17.81
CA ASP A 38 -6.53 -7.31 18.89
C ASP A 38 -7.92 -7.73 18.35
N GLU A 39 -8.48 -6.89 17.49
CA GLU A 39 -9.65 -7.17 16.66
C GLU A 39 -9.49 -6.60 15.24
N ILE A 40 -10.28 -7.12 14.30
CA ILE A 40 -10.33 -6.55 12.95
C ILE A 40 -11.25 -5.33 12.97
N ASP A 41 -10.69 -4.15 12.69
CA ASP A 41 -11.46 -2.94 12.37
C ASP A 41 -12.25 -3.18 11.07
N LYS A 42 -13.55 -3.44 11.19
CA LYS A 42 -14.44 -3.78 10.06
C LYS A 42 -14.90 -2.56 9.27
N ASP A 43 -14.65 -1.35 9.76
CA ASP A 43 -14.92 -0.11 9.03
C ASP A 43 -13.72 0.23 8.12
N PHE A 44 -12.52 -0.20 8.50
CA PHE A 44 -11.34 -0.08 7.66
C PHE A 44 -11.10 -1.29 6.77
N TRP A 45 -11.25 -2.52 7.27
CA TRP A 45 -10.89 -3.74 6.57
C TRP A 45 -12.10 -4.57 6.15
N LEU A 46 -12.17 -4.88 4.85
CA LEU A 46 -12.97 -5.96 4.30
C LEU A 46 -12.15 -7.24 4.32
N VAL A 47 -12.67 -8.28 4.98
CA VAL A 47 -12.17 -9.65 4.83
C VAL A 47 -13.13 -10.42 3.93
N SER A 48 -12.61 -11.01 2.86
CA SER A 48 -13.40 -11.79 1.91
C SER A 48 -12.63 -13.01 1.40
N GLU A 49 -13.35 -13.96 0.83
CA GLU A 49 -12.78 -15.11 0.13
C GLU A 49 -12.51 -14.77 -1.34
N TRP A 50 -11.33 -15.14 -1.85
CA TRP A 50 -10.84 -14.79 -3.19
C TRP A 50 -11.77 -15.21 -4.33
N GLU A 51 -12.33 -16.43 -4.26
CA GLU A 51 -13.18 -17.00 -5.32
C GLU A 51 -14.64 -16.53 -5.25
N SER A 52 -15.17 -16.30 -4.04
CA SER A 52 -16.59 -16.00 -3.85
C SER A 52 -16.89 -14.52 -3.58
N TYR A 53 -15.89 -13.72 -3.20
CA TYR A 53 -15.97 -12.31 -2.76
C TYR A 53 -16.87 -12.06 -1.56
N LYS A 54 -17.46 -13.12 -0.99
CA LYS A 54 -18.32 -12.99 0.17
C LYS A 54 -17.47 -12.61 1.36
N ARG A 55 -18.03 -11.73 2.19
CA ARG A 55 -17.44 -11.38 3.48
C ARG A 55 -17.21 -12.65 4.27
N ALA A 56 -15.99 -12.80 4.78
CA ALA A 56 -15.53 -14.04 5.38
C ALA A 56 -14.53 -13.75 6.51
N TYR A 57 -14.93 -12.91 7.47
CA TYR A 57 -14.09 -12.52 8.62
C TYR A 57 -13.68 -13.72 9.50
N ASP A 58 -14.37 -14.84 9.39
CA ASP A 58 -14.05 -16.11 10.04
C ASP A 58 -12.87 -16.87 9.40
N LEU A 59 -12.42 -16.45 8.20
CA LEU A 59 -11.24 -17.02 7.53
C LEU A 59 -9.91 -16.40 7.98
N VAL A 60 -9.94 -15.34 8.78
CA VAL A 60 -8.74 -14.75 9.39
C VAL A 60 -8.81 -14.94 10.90
N LYS A 61 -7.65 -15.02 11.55
CA LYS A 61 -7.56 -15.17 13.01
C LYS A 61 -6.80 -13.98 13.58
N THR A 62 -7.22 -13.55 14.77
CA THR A 62 -6.44 -12.64 15.61
C THR A 62 -6.11 -13.37 16.91
N ASP A 63 -4.84 -13.44 17.27
CA ASP A 63 -4.39 -14.03 18.54
C ASP A 63 -3.21 -13.23 19.09
N ASN A 64 -3.33 -12.75 20.33
CA ASN A 64 -2.32 -11.93 21.01
C ASN A 64 -1.79 -10.75 20.17
N GLY A 65 -2.68 -10.02 19.50
CA GLY A 65 -2.33 -8.89 18.63
C GLY A 65 -1.74 -9.26 17.27
N ILE A 66 -1.72 -10.55 16.91
CA ILE A 66 -1.23 -11.00 15.61
C ILE A 66 -2.41 -11.36 14.71
N LEU A 67 -2.49 -10.71 13.56
CA LEU A 67 -3.37 -11.12 12.46
C LEU A 67 -2.71 -12.26 11.68
N GLU A 68 -3.43 -13.37 11.53
CA GLU A 68 -3.08 -14.48 10.64
C GLU A 68 -4.02 -14.51 9.42
N LEU A 69 -3.43 -14.32 8.24
CA LEU A 69 -4.01 -14.63 6.94
C LEU A 69 -3.44 -15.97 6.49
N SER A 70 -4.20 -17.05 6.56
CA SER A 70 -3.74 -18.40 6.23
C SER A 70 -4.61 -19.09 5.20
N GLN A 71 -3.96 -19.93 4.38
CA GLN A 71 -4.61 -20.85 3.47
C GLN A 71 -4.64 -22.24 4.12
N ASP A 72 -5.64 -22.45 4.99
CA ASP A 72 -5.78 -23.71 5.75
C ASP A 72 -6.49 -24.80 4.93
N VAL A 73 -7.28 -24.40 3.91
CA VAL A 73 -8.06 -25.32 3.07
C VAL A 73 -7.78 -25.02 1.60
N THR A 74 -7.49 -26.07 0.81
CA THR A 74 -7.29 -25.94 -0.64
C THR A 74 -8.48 -25.28 -1.31
N GLY A 75 -8.22 -24.24 -2.12
CA GLY A 75 -9.24 -23.49 -2.84
C GLY A 75 -9.95 -22.40 -2.02
N ILE A 76 -9.75 -22.33 -0.69
CA ILE A 76 -10.28 -21.25 0.15
C ILE A 76 -9.13 -20.30 0.49
N MET A 77 -9.20 -19.08 0.00
CA MET A 77 -8.11 -18.10 0.13
C MET A 77 -8.68 -16.78 0.66
N PRO A 78 -8.38 -16.41 1.92
CA PRO A 78 -8.80 -15.11 2.42
C PRO A 78 -7.96 -13.98 1.81
N TYR A 79 -8.58 -12.81 1.69
CA TYR A 79 -7.85 -11.56 1.49
C TYR A 79 -8.43 -10.46 2.37
N MET A 80 -7.59 -9.47 2.63
CA MET A 80 -7.95 -8.23 3.28
C MET A 80 -7.81 -7.06 2.34
N LEU A 81 -8.86 -6.26 2.20
CA LEU A 81 -8.89 -5.06 1.38
C LEU A 81 -9.25 -3.87 2.27
N SER A 82 -8.48 -2.80 2.20
CA SER A 82 -8.81 -1.58 2.94
C SER A 82 -10.02 -0.87 2.34
N LYS A 83 -10.63 -0.01 3.15
CA LYS A 83 -11.44 1.10 2.65
C LYS A 83 -10.60 1.93 1.67
N PRO A 84 -11.24 2.65 0.74
CA PRO A 84 -10.56 3.62 -0.11
C PRO A 84 -9.91 4.72 0.72
N LEU A 85 -8.66 5.00 0.43
CA LEU A 85 -7.87 6.08 1.01
C LEU A 85 -7.73 7.17 -0.04
N GLU A 86 -8.43 8.29 0.15
CA GLU A 86 -8.31 9.43 -0.76
C GLU A 86 -6.91 10.03 -0.68
N LEU A 87 -6.30 10.27 -1.84
CA LEU A 87 -4.97 10.86 -1.96
C LEU A 87 -5.00 12.06 -2.89
N GLN A 88 -4.30 13.11 -2.49
CA GLN A 88 -4.04 14.29 -3.30
C GLN A 88 -2.65 14.21 -3.92
N SER A 89 -2.42 14.97 -5.01
CA SER A 89 -1.14 14.97 -5.73
C SER A 89 0.07 15.43 -4.89
N LYS A 90 -0.17 15.97 -3.70
CA LYS A 90 0.83 16.47 -2.75
C LYS A 90 1.13 15.49 -1.62
N ASP A 91 0.40 14.38 -1.56
CA ASP A 91 0.44 13.49 -0.41
C ASP A 91 1.55 12.44 -0.56
N VAL A 92 2.00 11.94 0.59
CA VAL A 92 2.88 10.78 0.69
C VAL A 92 2.17 9.72 1.52
N LEU A 93 1.87 8.58 0.90
CA LEU A 93 1.35 7.40 1.57
C LEU A 93 2.53 6.60 2.13
N THR A 94 2.49 6.23 3.40
CA THR A 94 3.46 5.34 4.04
C THR A 94 2.72 4.21 4.72
N ILE A 95 3.04 2.97 4.36
CA ILE A 95 2.56 1.76 4.99
C ILE A 95 3.75 1.12 5.68
N LYS A 96 3.67 0.92 6.99
CA LYS A 96 4.67 0.18 7.77
C LYS A 96 3.98 -1.02 8.37
N ARG A 97 4.62 -2.19 8.35
CA ARG A 97 4.11 -3.36 9.04
C ARG A 97 5.23 -4.28 9.47
N ARG A 98 4.99 -5.02 10.53
CA ARG A 98 5.88 -6.08 10.99
C ARG A 98 5.23 -7.42 10.67
N ILE A 99 5.90 -8.20 9.83
CA ILE A 99 5.30 -9.39 9.22
C ILE A 99 6.19 -10.61 9.35
N LYS A 100 5.56 -11.78 9.28
CA LYS A 100 6.22 -13.06 9.11
C LYS A 100 5.48 -13.84 8.04
N ILE A 101 6.23 -14.44 7.12
CA ILE A 101 5.68 -15.13 5.95
C ILE A 101 6.16 -16.57 5.99
N SER A 102 5.25 -17.51 5.82
CA SER A 102 5.58 -18.93 5.68
C SER A 102 4.86 -19.50 4.48
N HIS A 103 5.50 -20.43 3.78
CA HIS A 103 4.89 -21.18 2.70
C HIS A 103 4.84 -22.67 3.09
N GLY A 104 3.72 -23.32 2.81
CA GLY A 104 3.49 -24.73 3.12
C GLY A 104 3.38 -25.63 1.89
N SER A 105 3.36 -25.03 0.69
CA SER A 105 3.17 -25.71 -0.58
C SER A 105 4.20 -25.27 -1.63
N ASP A 106 4.27 -26.01 -2.73
CA ASP A 106 5.20 -25.76 -3.84
C ASP A 106 4.86 -24.51 -4.67
N THR A 107 3.73 -23.87 -4.37
CA THR A 107 3.26 -22.64 -5.01
C THR A 107 2.68 -21.67 -3.97
N PHE A 108 3.28 -20.51 -3.85
CA PHE A 108 2.85 -19.41 -3.01
C PHE A 108 3.14 -18.09 -3.72
N SER A 109 2.17 -17.19 -3.64
CA SER A 109 2.19 -15.81 -4.10
C SER A 109 1.32 -15.02 -3.12
N GLY A 110 1.95 -14.43 -2.12
CA GLY A 110 1.24 -13.60 -1.14
C GLY A 110 1.92 -12.25 -0.99
N GLY A 111 1.25 -11.28 -0.37
CA GLY A 111 1.93 -10.04 -0.01
C GLY A 111 1.00 -8.85 0.14
N LEU A 112 1.44 -7.72 -0.40
CA LEU A 112 0.73 -6.46 -0.37
C LEU A 112 0.67 -5.82 -1.75
N ALA A 113 -0.50 -5.34 -2.13
CA ALA A 113 -0.69 -4.61 -3.36
C ALA A 113 -1.41 -3.29 -3.10
N LEU A 114 -1.08 -2.29 -3.92
CA LEU A 114 -1.80 -1.02 -3.99
C LEU A 114 -2.62 -0.99 -5.27
N TYR A 115 -3.91 -0.68 -5.15
CA TYR A 115 -4.80 -0.47 -6.28
C TYR A 115 -5.37 0.93 -6.25
N GLN A 116 -5.35 1.63 -7.39
CA GLN A 116 -6.06 2.90 -7.50
C GLN A 116 -7.51 2.66 -7.96
N THR A 117 -8.45 3.39 -7.36
CA THR A 117 -9.89 3.21 -7.62
C THR A 117 -10.65 4.53 -7.56
N LEU A 118 -11.81 4.54 -8.23
CA LEU A 118 -12.84 5.58 -8.10
C LEU A 118 -13.98 5.15 -7.17
N ASP A 119 -14.04 3.86 -6.81
CA ASP A 119 -15.04 3.32 -5.91
C ASP A 119 -14.64 3.64 -4.47
N LEU A 120 -15.50 4.41 -3.79
CA LEU A 120 -15.32 4.88 -2.42
C LEU A 120 -15.98 3.97 -1.37
N GLU A 121 -16.72 2.94 -1.79
CA GLU A 121 -17.39 2.00 -0.89
C GLU A 121 -16.41 0.97 -0.32
N LEU A 122 -16.67 0.39 0.86
CA LEU A 122 -15.77 -0.65 1.39
C LEU A 122 -15.78 -1.90 0.49
N MET A 123 -16.96 -2.32 0.03
CA MET A 123 -17.15 -3.50 -0.81
C MET A 123 -17.20 -3.09 -2.28
N PRO A 124 -16.20 -3.46 -3.10
CA PRO A 124 -16.18 -3.07 -4.50
C PRO A 124 -17.26 -3.79 -5.31
N GLU A 125 -17.86 -3.09 -6.27
CA GLU A 125 -18.73 -3.73 -7.26
C GLU A 125 -17.91 -4.49 -8.32
N PRO A 126 -18.35 -5.67 -8.79
CA PRO A 126 -17.68 -6.38 -9.88
C PRO A 126 -17.72 -5.57 -11.20
N THR A 127 -16.56 -5.30 -11.80
CA THR A 127 -16.42 -4.51 -13.03
C THR A 127 -15.99 -5.37 -14.23
N ASP A 128 -16.91 -6.14 -14.81
CA ASP A 128 -16.70 -6.84 -16.10
C ASP A 128 -15.90 -8.16 -16.08
N GLY A 129 -16.06 -8.97 -15.03
CA GLY A 129 -15.75 -10.40 -15.07
C GLY A 129 -14.28 -10.81 -14.93
N ALA A 130 -13.35 -9.86 -14.83
CA ALA A 130 -12.00 -10.10 -14.33
C ALA A 130 -11.95 -9.80 -12.82
N TRP A 131 -11.38 -10.69 -12.02
CA TRP A 131 -11.50 -10.64 -10.57
C TRP A 131 -10.70 -9.51 -9.89
N PHE A 132 -9.55 -9.15 -10.45
CA PHE A 132 -8.67 -8.12 -9.91
C PHE A 132 -9.13 -6.70 -10.28
N THR A 133 -9.98 -6.54 -11.31
CA THR A 133 -10.45 -5.22 -11.76
C THR A 133 -11.45 -4.61 -10.78
N ALA A 134 -12.12 -5.42 -9.96
CA ALA A 134 -12.99 -4.94 -8.88
C ALA A 134 -12.22 -4.13 -7.84
N PHE A 135 -10.95 -4.45 -7.59
CA PHE A 135 -10.13 -3.72 -6.61
C PHE A 135 -9.62 -2.37 -7.14
N GLY A 136 -9.56 -2.21 -8.46
CA GLY A 136 -9.02 -1.05 -9.16
C GLY A 136 -7.87 -1.42 -10.09
N ASP A 137 -7.04 -0.44 -10.45
CA ASP A 137 -5.86 -0.66 -11.29
C ASP A 137 -4.62 -0.78 -10.41
N GLY A 138 -3.77 -1.78 -10.66
CA GLY A 138 -2.56 -2.00 -9.88
C GLY A 138 -1.57 -0.85 -9.99
N VAL A 139 -1.09 -0.37 -8.85
CA VAL A 139 -0.08 0.71 -8.72
C VAL A 139 1.28 0.14 -8.32
N ALA A 140 1.25 -0.79 -7.37
CA ALA A 140 2.42 -1.43 -6.80
C ALA A 140 2.06 -2.84 -6.35
N LEU A 141 3.00 -3.78 -6.47
CA LEU A 141 2.89 -5.11 -5.89
C LEU A 141 4.19 -5.46 -5.17
N ILE A 142 4.06 -5.82 -3.90
CA ILE A 142 5.07 -6.52 -3.10
C ILE A 142 4.59 -7.95 -2.98
N GLU A 143 5.27 -8.86 -3.66
CA GLU A 143 4.86 -10.26 -3.74
C GLU A 143 5.97 -11.18 -3.25
N TYR A 144 5.66 -11.98 -2.25
CA TYR A 144 6.45 -13.11 -1.79
C TYR A 144 6.09 -14.31 -2.65
N SER A 145 7.04 -14.78 -3.45
CA SER A 145 6.78 -15.86 -4.39
C SER A 145 7.68 -17.04 -4.14
N TYR A 146 7.06 -18.17 -3.84
CA TYR A 146 7.69 -19.48 -3.87
C TYR A 146 6.99 -20.29 -4.95
N ASP A 147 7.64 -20.54 -6.09
CA ASP A 147 7.02 -21.23 -7.23
C ASP A 147 8.00 -22.20 -7.87
N LEU A 148 7.72 -23.49 -7.73
CA LEU A 148 8.48 -24.58 -8.35
C LEU A 148 7.91 -25.02 -9.70
N THR A 149 6.73 -24.54 -10.10
CA THR A 149 5.93 -25.09 -11.22
C THR A 149 6.19 -24.44 -12.59
N HIS A 150 6.92 -23.31 -12.65
CA HIS A 150 7.25 -22.57 -13.89
C HIS A 150 6.05 -21.96 -14.63
N GLU A 151 4.88 -21.84 -14.01
CA GLU A 151 3.69 -21.30 -14.68
C GLU A 151 3.58 -19.77 -14.60
N SER A 152 4.32 -19.13 -13.70
CA SER A 152 4.29 -17.67 -13.55
C SER A 152 5.11 -16.95 -14.63
N ASN A 153 4.47 -15.97 -15.28
CA ASN A 153 5.15 -15.02 -16.17
C ASN A 153 5.88 -13.89 -15.41
N ARG A 154 5.78 -13.85 -14.07
CA ARG A 154 6.43 -12.82 -13.24
C ARG A 154 7.93 -13.11 -13.06
N PRO A 155 8.78 -12.07 -12.93
CA PRO A 155 10.24 -12.24 -12.95
C PRO A 155 10.77 -12.97 -11.71
N GLY A 156 11.70 -13.89 -11.92
CA GLY A 156 12.36 -14.64 -10.85
C GLY A 156 11.50 -15.76 -10.24
N LYS A 157 12.14 -16.63 -9.46
CA LYS A 157 11.54 -17.75 -8.72
C LYS A 157 12.12 -17.77 -7.33
N ASP A 158 11.32 -18.16 -6.35
CA ASP A 158 11.71 -18.14 -4.94
C ASP A 158 12.33 -16.79 -4.55
N VAL A 159 11.48 -15.76 -4.65
CA VAL A 159 11.91 -14.37 -4.66
C VAL A 159 10.84 -13.48 -4.06
N PHE A 160 11.26 -12.40 -3.42
CA PHE A 160 10.37 -11.29 -3.10
C PHE A 160 10.44 -10.29 -4.24
N ARG A 161 9.30 -10.02 -4.88
CA ARG A 161 9.19 -9.09 -6.00
C ARG A 161 8.67 -7.77 -5.48
N PHE A 162 9.32 -6.68 -5.86
CA PHE A 162 8.75 -5.34 -5.81
C PHE A 162 8.51 -4.91 -7.25
N LEU A 163 7.25 -4.79 -7.64
CA LEU A 163 6.83 -4.50 -9.01
C LEU A 163 6.09 -3.16 -9.05
N ALA A 164 6.45 -2.32 -10.02
CA ALA A 164 5.61 -1.19 -10.42
C ALA A 164 4.50 -1.65 -11.36
N ALA A 165 3.51 -0.79 -11.63
CA ALA A 165 2.38 -1.09 -12.52
C ALA A 165 2.78 -1.54 -13.94
N ASP A 166 3.97 -1.17 -14.40
CA ASP A 166 4.47 -1.37 -15.77
C ASP A 166 5.60 -2.39 -15.89
N TRP A 167 5.78 -3.22 -14.88
CA TRP A 167 6.85 -4.20 -14.82
C TRP A 167 6.92 -5.10 -16.07
N GLU A 168 5.77 -5.46 -16.67
CA GLU A 168 5.70 -6.32 -17.87
C GLU A 168 6.31 -5.68 -19.12
N TYR A 169 6.20 -4.35 -19.25
CA TYR A 169 6.56 -3.64 -20.47
C TYR A 169 7.92 -2.93 -20.36
N ASN A 170 8.32 -2.55 -19.14
CA ASN A 170 9.48 -1.70 -18.89
C ASN A 170 10.53 -2.35 -17.97
N ASP A 171 10.39 -3.63 -17.61
CA ASP A 171 11.26 -4.31 -16.64
C ASP A 171 11.39 -3.54 -15.31
N ASN A 172 10.32 -2.85 -14.91
CA ASN A 172 10.29 -1.95 -13.77
C ASN A 172 10.00 -2.72 -12.46
N TYR A 173 11.00 -3.47 -12.02
CA TYR A 173 10.92 -4.29 -10.82
C TYR A 173 12.25 -4.43 -10.08
N GLN A 174 12.18 -4.90 -8.83
CA GLN A 174 13.31 -5.38 -8.05
C GLN A 174 13.06 -6.80 -7.57
N LEU A 175 14.10 -7.63 -7.67
CA LEU A 175 14.11 -8.99 -7.15
C LEU A 175 14.92 -9.00 -5.84
N ILE A 176 14.28 -9.45 -4.78
CA ILE A 176 14.76 -9.34 -3.41
C ILE A 176 14.90 -10.75 -2.84
N THR A 177 16.01 -11.00 -2.13
CA THR A 177 16.22 -12.26 -1.43
C THR A 177 15.09 -12.47 -0.42
N PRO A 178 14.37 -13.61 -0.46
CA PRO A 178 13.31 -13.90 0.48
C PRO A 178 13.76 -13.92 1.93
N VAL A 179 12.83 -13.57 2.83
CA VAL A 179 12.96 -13.76 4.27
C VAL A 179 11.70 -14.51 4.72
N TYR A 180 11.81 -15.83 4.86
CA TYR A 180 10.71 -16.69 5.31
C TYR A 180 10.89 -17.06 6.79
N ASP A 181 9.78 -17.36 7.45
CA ASP A 181 9.69 -17.88 8.81
C ASP A 181 10.28 -16.98 9.92
N GLU A 182 10.70 -15.77 9.58
CA GLU A 182 11.24 -14.76 10.48
C GLU A 182 10.38 -13.50 10.48
N TRP A 183 10.34 -12.81 11.63
CA TRP A 183 9.71 -11.50 11.74
C TRP A 183 10.60 -10.43 11.11
N VAL A 184 10.03 -9.64 10.19
CA VAL A 184 10.72 -8.57 9.49
C VAL A 184 9.87 -7.31 9.44
N ASP A 185 10.53 -6.16 9.58
CA ASP A 185 9.89 -4.86 9.38
C ASP A 185 9.88 -4.52 7.89
N GLU A 186 8.70 -4.18 7.41
CA GLU A 186 8.43 -3.80 6.03
C GLU A 186 7.91 -2.36 5.98
N THR A 187 8.36 -1.58 5.00
CA THR A 187 7.81 -0.24 4.74
C THR A 187 7.64 -0.01 3.25
N LEU A 188 6.44 0.37 2.82
CA LEU A 188 6.18 0.93 1.50
C LEU A 188 5.88 2.43 1.63
N ILE A 189 6.58 3.25 0.85
CA ILE A 189 6.34 4.69 0.75
C ILE A 189 5.98 4.99 -0.70
N PHE A 190 4.88 5.69 -0.94
CA PHE A 190 4.50 6.17 -2.26
C PHE A 190 4.33 7.69 -2.22
N ASP A 191 5.20 8.40 -2.94
CA ASP A 191 5.19 9.86 -3.03
C ASP A 191 4.46 10.31 -4.30
N MET A 192 3.25 10.84 -4.13
CA MET A 192 2.36 11.25 -5.22
C MET A 192 2.92 12.41 -6.05
N ARG A 193 3.88 13.17 -5.52
CA ARG A 193 4.47 14.32 -6.19
C ARG A 193 5.45 13.90 -7.28
N SER A 194 6.11 12.77 -7.06
CA SER A 194 7.16 12.24 -7.94
C SER A 194 6.83 10.88 -8.54
N ASN A 195 5.74 10.25 -8.10
CA ASN A 195 5.38 8.85 -8.34
C ASN A 195 6.47 7.85 -7.93
N GLN A 196 7.38 8.27 -7.05
CA GLN A 196 8.42 7.40 -6.53
C GLN A 196 7.81 6.46 -5.49
N MET A 197 8.11 5.18 -5.64
CA MET A 197 7.85 4.17 -4.64
C MET A 197 9.16 3.73 -4.00
N ILE A 198 9.20 3.72 -2.67
CA ILE A 198 10.32 3.23 -1.89
C ILE A 198 9.83 2.05 -1.08
N TYR A 199 10.47 0.91 -1.26
CA TYR A 199 10.22 -0.30 -0.48
C TYR A 199 11.40 -0.58 0.44
N LYS A 200 11.13 -0.87 1.71
CA LYS A 200 12.15 -1.21 2.71
C LYS A 200 11.81 -2.54 3.35
N LEU A 201 12.81 -3.39 3.49
CA LEU A 201 12.73 -4.68 4.16
C LEU A 201 13.92 -4.81 5.11
N GLY A 202 13.67 -4.65 6.41
CA GLY A 202 14.72 -4.41 7.40
C GLY A 202 15.57 -3.19 7.03
N ASP A 203 16.90 -3.35 6.98
CA ASP A 203 17.84 -2.27 6.67
C ASP A 203 18.03 -1.99 5.17
N LYS A 204 17.38 -2.77 4.29
CA LYS A 204 17.54 -2.64 2.83
C LYS A 204 16.47 -1.72 2.24
N GLU A 205 16.86 -0.91 1.27
CA GLU A 205 15.97 0.04 0.56
C GLU A 205 16.01 -0.20 -0.95
N TYR A 206 14.84 -0.21 -1.57
CA TYR A 206 14.60 -0.44 -2.99
C TYR A 206 13.72 0.68 -3.54
N LYS A 207 13.96 1.11 -4.78
CA LYS A 207 13.24 2.23 -5.39
C LYS A 207 12.75 1.89 -6.78
N LEU A 208 11.50 2.26 -7.06
CA LEU A 208 10.88 2.21 -8.37
C LEU A 208 10.10 3.51 -8.59
N TYR A 209 9.64 3.73 -9.81
CA TYR A 209 8.70 4.79 -10.13
C TYR A 209 7.45 4.15 -10.71
N SER A 210 6.28 4.47 -10.19
CA SER A 210 5.02 4.06 -10.81
C SER A 210 4.53 5.13 -11.78
N TYR A 211 3.41 4.84 -12.45
CA TYR A 211 2.69 5.89 -13.16
C TYR A 211 2.06 6.88 -12.21
N LYS A 212 1.73 8.05 -12.76
CA LYS A 212 0.91 9.01 -12.03
C LYS A 212 -0.48 8.44 -11.85
N LEU A 213 -1.00 8.47 -10.62
CA LEU A 213 -2.40 8.10 -10.40
C LEU A 213 -3.32 9.04 -11.17
N ASP A 214 -4.35 8.45 -11.75
CA ASP A 214 -5.44 9.14 -12.43
C ASP A 214 -6.79 8.94 -11.73
N LYS A 215 -6.83 8.10 -10.68
CA LYS A 215 -7.98 7.94 -9.78
C LYS A 215 -7.71 8.57 -8.41
N SER A 216 -8.78 8.93 -7.69
CA SER A 216 -8.71 9.74 -6.46
C SER A 216 -8.38 8.98 -5.19
N ALA A 217 -8.44 7.64 -5.21
CA ALA A 217 -8.22 6.83 -4.02
C ALA A 217 -7.33 5.61 -4.28
N ILE A 218 -6.66 5.14 -3.22
CA ILE A 218 -5.92 3.87 -3.19
C ILE A 218 -6.59 2.89 -2.21
N ARG A 219 -6.53 1.60 -2.54
CA ARG A 219 -6.77 0.49 -1.63
C ARG A 219 -5.51 -0.31 -1.40
N ILE A 220 -5.42 -0.86 -0.20
CA ILE A 220 -4.39 -1.81 0.19
C ILE A 220 -5.01 -3.20 0.18
N LEU A 221 -4.44 -4.12 -0.60
CA LEU A 221 -4.79 -5.53 -0.59
C LEU A 221 -3.69 -6.33 0.10
N MET A 222 -4.05 -7.28 0.95
CA MET A 222 -3.15 -8.29 1.52
C MET A 222 -3.74 -9.69 1.35
N HIS A 223 -2.93 -10.68 0.97
CA HIS A 223 -3.41 -12.04 0.73
C HIS A 223 -2.28 -13.08 0.81
N PRO A 224 -2.55 -14.34 1.21
CA PRO A 224 -1.61 -15.44 1.20
C PRO A 224 -1.92 -16.44 0.06
N TYR A 225 -1.98 -16.00 -1.20
CA TYR A 225 -2.47 -16.86 -2.29
C TYR A 225 -1.51 -18.03 -2.59
N GLY A 226 -2.05 -19.19 -2.94
CA GLY A 226 -1.30 -20.38 -3.37
C GLY A 226 -2.24 -21.51 -3.78
N THR A 227 -1.71 -22.59 -4.35
CA THR A 227 -2.55 -23.73 -4.79
C THR A 227 -2.74 -24.80 -3.69
N GLY A 228 -1.92 -24.78 -2.65
CA GLY A 228 -1.94 -25.75 -1.54
C GLY A 228 -2.17 -25.13 -0.17
N THR A 229 -2.13 -25.94 0.88
CA THR A 229 -2.34 -25.48 2.26
C THR A 229 -1.05 -25.04 2.95
N GLY A 230 -1.17 -24.31 4.05
CA GLY A 230 -0.05 -23.95 4.94
C GLY A 230 0.72 -22.69 4.52
N ASN A 231 0.26 -22.00 3.48
CA ASN A 231 0.71 -20.67 3.15
C ASN A 231 0.11 -19.67 4.13
N LYS A 232 0.91 -18.78 4.70
CA LYS A 232 0.44 -17.80 5.67
C LYS A 232 1.23 -16.50 5.66
N ILE A 233 0.53 -15.42 6.01
CA ILE A 233 1.09 -14.13 6.35
C ILE A 233 0.59 -13.77 7.74
N GLU A 234 1.52 -13.59 8.66
CA GLU A 234 1.30 -13.14 10.02
C GLU A 234 1.69 -11.65 10.10
N ILE A 235 0.86 -10.82 10.73
CA ILE A 235 1.08 -9.36 10.86
C ILE A 235 0.93 -8.99 12.34
N ASP A 236 2.03 -8.53 12.95
CA ASP A 236 2.11 -8.11 14.36
C ASP A 236 1.61 -6.68 14.55
N SER A 237 1.87 -5.81 13.58
CA SER A 237 1.35 -4.44 13.58
C SER A 237 1.36 -3.86 12.18
N MET A 238 0.51 -2.85 11.96
CA MET A 238 0.48 -2.07 10.73
C MET A 238 0.13 -0.61 11.00
N ASP A 239 0.91 0.31 10.43
CA ASP A 239 0.61 1.73 10.36
C ASP A 239 0.39 2.14 8.91
N VAL A 240 -0.68 2.90 8.66
CA VAL A 240 -0.91 3.57 7.38
C VAL A 240 -0.98 5.07 7.64
N THR A 241 -0.07 5.83 7.04
CA THR A 241 0.03 7.28 7.20
C THR A 241 -0.07 7.98 5.86
N ILE A 242 -0.88 9.03 5.80
CA ILE A 242 -0.98 9.95 4.66
C ILE A 242 -0.54 11.32 5.15
N GLU A 243 0.51 11.87 4.54
CA GLU A 243 1.05 13.19 4.90
C GLU A 243 1.00 14.15 3.71
N ASP A 244 0.37 15.31 3.92
CA ASP A 244 0.43 16.45 3.00
C ASP A 244 1.84 17.07 2.99
N LYS A 245 2.54 17.03 1.84
CA LYS A 245 3.88 17.60 1.67
C LYS A 245 3.93 18.89 0.85
N SER A 246 2.83 19.65 0.74
CA SER A 246 2.77 20.89 -0.07
C SER A 246 3.70 22.03 0.38
N THR A 247 4.27 21.96 1.58
CA THR A 247 5.10 23.00 2.20
C THR A 247 6.60 22.71 2.16
N ARG A 248 7.07 21.70 1.40
CA ARG A 248 8.51 21.41 1.21
C ARG A 248 8.97 21.51 -0.22
#